data_AF-A0AAE3EAS7-F1
#
_entry.id   AF-A0AAE3EAS7-F1
#
_cell.length_a   1.000
_cell.length_b   1.000
_cell.length_c   1.000
_cell.angle_alpha   90.00
_cell.angle_beta   90.00
_cell.angle_gamma   90.00
#
_symmetry.space_group_name_H-M   'P 1'
#
loop_
_entity.id
_entity.type
_entity.pdbx_description
1 polymer ?
#
loop_
_entity_poly.entity_id
_entity_poly.type
_entity_poly.pdbx_seq_one_letter_code
_entity_poly.pdbx_strand_id
1 'polypeptide(L)'
;MKKDSSKGYIILGILFVLISIIAFAVPSAKTTAFWVSYGFTVLAFAAQITIWKAAFKRSGSLKSKFLGFPVVHIGIVYLVVQIIAFAIFLFIPVLPVWSAGVACSVIASTSAVCMIVSNAGRSEIERGSAKVQKKTFYIKKLQTEVETLTEAETDTATKSALAQLKEKIRYSDPMSTEQIADIEDQITAKIGELKSATNKAKIIAELNLLLDERNRKIKILK
;
A
#
# COMPACT_ATOMS: atom_id res chain seq x y z
N MET A 1 -17.74 2.57 -1.30
CA MET A 1 -18.21 1.91 -0.06
C MET A 1 -17.65 2.65 1.17
N LYS A 2 -18.45 3.57 1.76
CA LYS A 2 -18.11 4.46 2.88
C LYS A 2 -18.49 3.90 4.27
N LYS A 3 -19.17 2.75 4.31
CA LYS A 3 -20.02 2.30 5.44
C LYS A 3 -19.23 1.72 6.63
N ASP A 4 -18.06 1.10 6.43
CA ASP A 4 -17.34 0.45 7.53
C ASP A 4 -16.36 1.37 8.28
N SER A 5 -15.74 2.34 7.61
CA SER A 5 -14.89 3.33 8.30
C SER A 5 -15.68 4.18 9.30
N SER A 6 -16.97 4.39 9.07
CA SER A 6 -17.83 5.16 9.98
C SER A 6 -18.05 4.48 11.33
N LYS A 7 -18.05 3.15 11.39
CA LYS A 7 -18.25 2.39 12.63
C LYS A 7 -17.09 2.59 13.60
N GLY A 8 -15.86 2.65 13.07
CA GLY A 8 -14.67 2.89 13.88
C GLY A 8 -14.72 4.23 14.61
N TYR A 9 -15.08 5.33 13.91
CA TYR A 9 -15.18 6.66 14.54
C TYR A 9 -16.27 6.72 15.61
N ILE A 10 -17.40 6.01 15.41
CA ILE A 10 -18.46 5.91 16.41
C ILE A 10 -17.95 5.19 17.66
N ILE A 11 -17.27 4.04 17.50
CA ILE A 11 -16.69 3.30 18.63
C ILE A 11 -15.67 4.16 19.38
N LEU A 12 -14.80 4.87 18.66
CA LEU A 12 -13.81 5.77 19.26
C LEU A 12 -14.49 6.90 20.05
N GLY A 13 -15.58 7.47 19.53
CA GLY A 13 -16.37 8.49 20.22
C GLY A 13 -17.03 7.95 21.49
N ILE A 14 -17.63 6.75 21.44
CA ILE A 14 -18.22 6.10 22.62
C ILE A 14 -17.14 5.85 23.68
N LEU A 15 -15.96 5.36 23.28
CA LEU A 15 -14.84 5.13 24.20
C LEU A 15 -14.35 6.44 24.84
N PHE A 16 -14.27 7.53 24.05
CA PHE A 16 -13.89 8.84 24.58
C PHE A 16 -14.88 9.36 25.62
N VAL A 17 -16.19 9.21 25.36
CA VAL A 17 -17.25 9.57 26.30
C VAL A 17 -17.14 8.73 27.57
N LEU A 18 -16.97 7.41 27.44
CA LEU A 18 -16.80 6.51 28.58
C LEU A 18 -15.61 6.90 29.47
N ILE A 19 -14.44 7.14 28.86
CA ILE A 19 -13.24 7.57 29.60
C ILE A 19 -13.46 8.92 30.28
N SER A 20 -14.16 9.85 29.61
CA SER A 20 -14.48 11.16 30.20
C SER A 20 -15.45 11.02 31.38
N ILE A 21 -16.48 10.18 31.27
CA ILE A 21 -17.39 9.90 32.39
C ILE A 21 -16.60 9.33 33.58
N ILE A 22 -15.72 8.34 33.36
CA ILE A 22 -14.87 7.77 34.42
C ILE A 22 -13.97 8.86 35.02
N ALA A 23 -13.34 9.68 34.18
CA ALA A 23 -12.46 10.76 34.60
C ALA A 23 -13.13 11.74 35.58
N PHE A 24 -14.42 12.05 35.38
CA PHE A 24 -15.15 13.01 36.21
C PHE A 24 -15.99 12.38 37.32
N ALA A 25 -16.48 11.15 37.14
CA ALA A 25 -17.29 10.44 38.12
C ALA A 25 -16.47 9.86 39.28
N VAL A 26 -15.20 9.48 39.04
CA VAL A 26 -14.34 8.96 40.11
C VAL A 26 -14.03 10.08 41.10
N PRO A 27 -14.31 9.89 42.41
CA PRO A 27 -14.09 10.87 43.46
C PRO A 27 -12.60 10.93 43.83
N SER A 28 -11.77 11.36 42.89
CA SER A 28 -10.34 11.62 43.08
C SER A 28 -10.02 13.10 42.99
N ALA A 29 -8.98 13.53 43.69
CA ALA A 29 -8.49 14.90 43.64
C ALA A 29 -7.98 15.22 42.22
N LYS A 30 -8.60 16.21 41.55
CA LYS A 30 -8.25 16.63 40.18
C LYS A 30 -7.05 17.59 40.22
N THR A 31 -5.88 17.03 40.50
CA THR A 31 -4.62 17.79 40.57
C THR A 31 -4.19 18.29 39.18
N THR A 32 -3.20 19.18 39.13
CA THR A 32 -2.63 19.64 37.84
C THR A 32 -2.09 18.48 37.00
N ALA A 33 -1.53 17.44 37.64
CA ALA A 33 -1.06 16.22 36.95
C ALA A 33 -2.21 15.47 36.24
N PHE A 34 -3.39 15.42 36.88
CA PHE A 34 -4.60 14.88 36.25
C PHE A 34 -4.99 15.69 35.00
N TRP A 35 -5.01 17.01 35.07
CA TRP A 35 -5.37 17.85 33.91
C TRP A 35 -4.39 17.72 32.74
N VAL A 36 -3.09 17.66 33.05
CA VAL A 36 -2.04 17.43 32.02
C VAL A 36 -2.26 16.07 31.34
N SER A 37 -2.37 14.99 32.10
CA SER A 37 -2.56 13.64 31.55
C SER A 37 -3.90 13.48 30.81
N TYR A 38 -4.97 14.12 31.29
CA TYR A 38 -6.25 14.18 30.58
C TYR A 38 -6.12 14.92 29.25
N GLY A 39 -5.43 16.06 29.22
CA GLY A 39 -5.15 16.81 27.98
C GLY A 39 -4.42 15.98 26.94
N PHE A 40 -3.39 15.23 27.33
CA PHE A 40 -2.70 14.29 26.43
C PHE A 40 -3.60 13.13 25.99
N THR A 41 -4.51 12.66 26.84
CA THR A 41 -5.51 11.65 26.46
C THR A 41 -6.45 12.20 25.39
N VAL A 42 -6.96 13.42 25.54
CA VAL A 42 -7.77 14.09 24.50
C VAL A 42 -7.00 14.21 23.20
N LEU A 43 -5.72 14.63 23.27
CA LEU A 43 -4.85 14.69 22.10
C LEU A 43 -4.65 13.32 21.45
N ALA A 44 -4.56 12.23 22.22
CA ALA A 44 -4.44 10.89 21.69
C ALA A 44 -5.70 10.44 20.92
N PHE A 45 -6.89 10.74 21.44
CA PHE A 45 -8.15 10.51 20.73
C PHE A 45 -8.23 11.34 19.44
N ALA A 46 -7.83 12.62 19.48
CA ALA A 46 -7.78 13.48 18.30
C ALA A 46 -6.78 12.95 17.25
N ALA A 47 -5.60 12.52 17.69
CA ALA A 47 -4.58 11.93 16.84
C ALA A 47 -5.12 10.68 16.13
N GLN A 48 -5.90 9.83 16.80
CA GLN A 48 -6.49 8.63 16.21
C GLN A 48 -7.38 8.95 15.00
N ILE A 49 -8.12 10.06 15.04
CA ILE A 49 -8.92 10.54 13.90
C ILE A 49 -8.02 10.88 12.72
N THR A 50 -6.90 11.56 12.97
CA THR A 50 -5.94 11.92 11.91
C THR A 50 -5.24 10.70 11.32
N ILE A 51 -4.89 9.72 12.17
CA ILE A 51 -4.23 8.47 11.78
C ILE A 51 -5.14 7.63 10.90
N TRP A 52 -6.41 7.45 11.30
CA TRP A 52 -7.37 6.71 10.49
C TRP A 52 -7.68 7.42 9.17
N LYS A 53 -7.80 8.75 9.18
CA LYS A 53 -7.90 9.51 7.93
C LYS A 53 -6.67 9.27 7.07
N ALA A 54 -5.44 9.40 7.58
CA ALA A 54 -4.22 9.17 6.82
C ALA A 54 -4.12 7.73 6.27
N ALA A 55 -4.46 6.73 7.10
CA ALA A 55 -4.39 5.33 6.73
C ALA A 55 -5.39 4.94 5.62
N PHE A 56 -6.60 5.52 5.63
CA PHE A 56 -7.71 5.15 4.74
C PHE A 56 -8.02 6.15 3.62
N LYS A 57 -7.47 7.37 3.62
CA LYS A 57 -7.81 8.43 2.64
C LYS A 57 -7.24 8.18 1.24
N ARG A 58 -6.21 7.32 1.07
CA ARG A 58 -5.38 7.35 -0.16
C ARG A 58 -5.73 6.41 -1.30
N SER A 59 -6.61 5.41 -1.17
CA SER A 59 -7.15 4.66 -2.32
C SER A 59 -8.18 3.64 -1.88
N GLY A 60 -9.26 3.48 -2.66
CA GLY A 60 -10.27 2.45 -2.47
C GLY A 60 -9.80 1.01 -2.73
N SER A 61 -8.51 0.77 -3.04
CA SER A 61 -7.97 -0.56 -3.28
C SER A 61 -7.65 -1.32 -1.98
N LEU A 62 -7.79 -2.65 -2.00
CA LEU A 62 -7.49 -3.56 -0.88
C LEU A 62 -6.04 -3.43 -0.38
N LYS A 63 -5.11 -3.11 -1.28
CA LYS A 63 -3.68 -2.93 -0.99
C LYS A 63 -3.39 -1.71 -0.13
N SER A 64 -4.09 -0.60 -0.36
CA SER A 64 -4.00 0.59 0.49
C SER A 64 -4.50 0.32 1.91
N LYS A 65 -5.54 -0.50 2.06
CA LYS A 65 -6.06 -0.92 3.37
C LYS A 65 -5.08 -1.84 4.10
N PHE A 66 -4.48 -2.79 3.40
CA PHE A 66 -3.48 -3.69 3.97
C PHE A 66 -2.24 -2.93 4.47
N LEU A 67 -1.75 -1.96 3.71
CA LEU A 67 -0.62 -1.13 4.10
C LEU A 67 -0.95 -0.09 5.18
N GLY A 68 -2.23 0.31 5.31
CA GLY A 68 -2.69 1.18 6.38
C GLY A 68 -2.87 0.45 7.73
N PHE A 69 -3.00 -0.87 7.73
CA PHE A 69 -3.27 -1.65 8.94
C PHE A 69 -2.17 -1.56 10.01
N PRO A 70 -0.86 -1.64 9.68
CA PRO A 70 0.21 -1.45 10.67
C PRO A 70 0.18 -0.06 11.33
N VAL A 71 -0.10 0.98 10.54
CA VAL A 71 -0.18 2.37 11.04
C VAL A 71 -1.36 2.53 12.01
N VAL A 72 -2.51 1.92 11.70
CA VAL A 72 -3.68 1.89 12.59
C VAL A 72 -3.36 1.13 13.88
N HIS A 73 -2.66 0.01 13.79
CA HIS A 73 -2.27 -0.80 14.95
C HIS A 73 -1.39 -0.01 15.92
N ILE A 74 -0.38 0.70 15.43
CA ILE A 74 0.47 1.59 16.24
C ILE A 74 -0.36 2.67 16.95
N GLY A 75 -1.33 3.28 16.24
CA GLY A 75 -2.24 4.26 16.84
C GLY A 75 -3.10 3.68 17.97
N ILE A 76 -3.61 2.45 17.81
CA ILE A 76 -4.37 1.75 18.86
C ILE A 76 -3.48 1.47 20.08
N VAL A 77 -2.27 0.97 19.88
CA VAL A 77 -1.32 0.70 20.97
C VAL A 77 -1.00 1.98 21.74
N TYR A 78 -0.73 3.08 21.02
CA TYR A 78 -0.53 4.39 21.63
C TYR A 78 -1.73 4.82 22.48
N LEU A 79 -2.96 4.69 21.97
CA LEU A 79 -4.17 5.05 22.70
C LEU A 79 -4.32 4.22 24.00
N VAL A 80 -4.08 2.90 23.93
CA VAL A 80 -4.16 2.01 25.10
C VAL A 80 -3.13 2.40 26.15
N VAL A 81 -1.87 2.60 25.76
CA VAL A 81 -0.79 3.01 26.68
C VAL A 81 -1.09 4.38 27.29
N GLN A 82 -1.62 5.32 26.52
CA GLN A 82 -2.02 6.64 27.03
C GLN A 82 -3.19 6.54 28.04
N ILE A 83 -4.17 5.68 27.80
CA ILE A 83 -5.28 5.45 28.76
C ILE A 83 -4.75 4.84 30.06
N ILE A 84 -3.80 3.90 29.99
CA ILE A 84 -3.17 3.33 31.18
C ILE A 84 -2.41 4.41 31.97
N ALA A 85 -1.60 5.23 31.28
CA ALA A 85 -0.91 6.35 31.91
C ALA A 85 -1.89 7.31 32.58
N PHE A 86 -2.99 7.67 31.91
CA PHE A 86 -4.04 8.49 32.49
C PHE A 86 -4.69 7.87 33.72
N ALA A 87 -4.99 6.57 33.69
CA ALA A 87 -5.55 5.87 34.85
C ALA A 87 -4.60 5.94 36.06
N ILE A 88 -3.29 5.80 35.87
CA ILE A 88 -2.29 5.94 36.95
C ILE A 88 -2.39 7.32 37.60
N PHE A 89 -2.43 8.40 36.82
CA PHE A 89 -2.57 9.77 37.36
C PHE A 89 -3.96 10.06 37.93
N LEU A 90 -5.00 9.35 37.48
CA LEU A 90 -6.36 9.45 38.03
C LEU A 90 -6.48 8.82 39.42
N PHE A 91 -5.86 7.65 39.63
CA PHE A 91 -5.97 6.88 40.88
C PHE A 91 -4.86 7.22 41.89
N ILE A 92 -3.74 7.79 41.46
CA ILE A 92 -2.61 8.17 42.31
C ILE A 92 -2.38 9.69 42.23
N PRO A 93 -3.21 10.51 42.91
CA PRO A 93 -3.14 11.97 42.84
C PRO A 93 -1.91 12.57 43.53
N VAL A 94 -1.13 11.77 44.25
CA VAL A 94 0.10 12.17 44.95
C VAL A 94 1.27 12.38 43.98
N LEU A 95 1.14 11.95 42.72
CA LEU A 95 2.21 12.08 41.74
C LEU A 95 2.46 13.56 41.35
N PRO A 96 3.74 13.97 41.25
CA PRO A 96 4.10 15.34 40.93
C PRO A 96 3.77 15.67 39.47
N VAL A 97 3.48 16.94 39.19
CA VAL A 97 3.04 17.40 37.86
C VAL A 97 4.06 17.12 36.76
N TRP A 98 5.35 17.23 37.07
CA TRP A 98 6.42 17.02 36.09
C TRP A 98 6.42 15.58 35.55
N SER A 99 6.03 14.58 36.36
CA SER A 99 6.05 13.18 35.93
C SER A 99 4.95 12.89 34.91
N ALA A 100 3.77 13.53 35.04
CA ALA A 100 2.71 13.46 34.04
C ALA A 100 3.15 14.05 32.70
N GLY A 101 3.80 15.23 32.73
CA GLY A 101 4.33 15.87 31.54
C GLY A 101 5.37 15.01 30.83
N VAL A 102 6.34 14.48 31.57
CA VAL A 102 7.41 13.64 31.00
C VAL A 102 6.84 12.33 30.46
N ALA A 103 6.05 11.60 31.24
CA ALA A 103 5.51 10.30 30.83
C ALA A 103 4.65 10.42 29.57
N CYS A 104 3.70 11.37 29.53
CA CYS A 104 2.83 11.55 28.37
C CYS A 104 3.62 12.03 27.14
N SER A 105 4.62 12.90 27.33
CA SER A 105 5.47 13.37 26.23
C SER A 105 6.28 12.23 25.61
N VAL A 106 6.87 11.35 26.43
CA VAL A 106 7.64 10.19 25.96
C VAL A 106 6.75 9.20 25.18
N ILE A 107 5.54 8.94 25.68
CA ILE A 107 4.57 8.06 25.00
C ILE A 107 4.18 8.67 23.64
N ALA A 108 3.86 9.96 23.61
CA ALA A 108 3.49 10.67 22.39
C ALA A 108 4.64 10.73 21.36
N SER A 109 5.85 11.07 21.79
CA SER A 109 7.02 11.19 20.90
C SER A 109 7.42 9.83 20.31
N THR A 110 7.41 8.77 21.12
CA THR A 110 7.72 7.40 20.65
C THR A 110 6.70 6.95 19.61
N SER A 111 5.41 7.17 19.87
CA SER A 111 4.34 6.90 18.91
C SER A 111 4.51 7.65 17.59
N ALA A 112 4.84 8.95 17.67
CA ALA A 112 5.06 9.79 16.49
C ALA A 112 6.22 9.26 15.61
N VAL A 113 7.35 8.88 16.23
CA VAL A 113 8.48 8.28 15.50
C VAL A 113 8.07 6.98 14.81
N CYS A 114 7.38 6.08 15.52
CA CYS A 114 6.89 4.81 14.96
C CYS A 114 5.94 5.03 13.76
N MET A 115 5.10 6.07 13.81
CA MET A 115 4.21 6.42 12.69
C MET A 115 4.97 6.92 11.48
N ILE A 116 5.97 7.79 11.66
CA ILE A 116 6.79 8.31 10.55
C ILE A 116 7.50 7.15 9.83
N VAL A 117 8.13 6.25 10.58
CA VAL A 117 8.82 5.07 10.03
C VAL A 117 7.86 4.18 9.26
N SER A 118 6.67 3.92 9.81
CA SER A 118 5.66 3.08 9.17
C SER A 118 5.12 3.69 7.87
N ASN A 119 4.95 5.01 7.85
CA ASN A 119 4.50 5.71 6.65
C ASN A 119 5.59 5.76 5.56
N ALA A 120 6.86 5.89 5.94
CA ALA A 120 7.99 5.79 5.01
C ALA A 120 8.07 4.39 4.38
N GLY A 121 8.00 3.33 5.19
CA GLY A 121 7.98 1.96 4.69
C GLY A 121 6.81 1.67 3.75
N ARG A 122 5.63 2.22 4.04
CA ARG A 122 4.46 2.13 3.15
C ARG A 122 4.72 2.75 1.78
N SER A 123 5.33 3.92 1.72
CA SER A 123 5.61 4.61 0.44
C SER A 123 6.55 3.80 -0.47
N GLU A 124 7.53 3.12 0.13
CA GLU A 124 8.46 2.26 -0.61
C GLU A 124 7.80 1.00 -1.12
N ILE A 125 6.91 0.38 -0.33
CA ILE A 125 6.13 -0.77 -0.78
C ILE A 125 5.18 -0.38 -1.92
N GLU A 126 4.51 0.78 -1.83
CA GLU A 126 3.67 1.30 -2.92
C GLU A 126 4.48 1.51 -4.21
N ARG A 127 5.69 2.06 -4.11
CA ARG A 127 6.60 2.25 -5.24
C ARG A 127 7.07 0.92 -5.84
N GLY A 128 7.57 -0.01 -5.01
CA GLY A 128 8.04 -1.31 -5.47
C GLY A 128 6.93 -2.12 -6.15
N SER A 129 5.73 -2.06 -5.60
CA SER A 129 4.58 -2.79 -6.14
C SER A 129 3.98 -2.15 -7.40
N ALA A 130 4.03 -0.82 -7.57
CA ALA A 130 3.73 -0.17 -8.85
C ALA A 130 4.74 -0.58 -9.93
N LYS A 131 6.02 -0.71 -9.56
CA LYS A 131 7.07 -1.22 -10.45
C LYS A 131 6.77 -2.66 -10.88
N VAL A 132 6.41 -3.54 -9.94
CA VAL A 132 6.02 -4.93 -10.25
C VAL A 132 4.76 -5.00 -11.13
N GLN A 133 3.78 -4.13 -10.91
CA GLN A 133 2.58 -4.09 -11.76
C GLN A 133 2.90 -3.69 -13.20
N LYS A 134 3.74 -2.65 -13.41
CA LYS A 134 4.19 -2.27 -14.77
C LYS A 134 4.90 -3.43 -15.47
N LYS A 135 5.81 -4.11 -14.77
CA LYS A 135 6.53 -5.30 -15.22
C LYS A 135 5.55 -6.38 -15.74
N THR A 136 4.62 -6.84 -14.90
CA THR A 136 3.69 -7.91 -15.27
C THR A 136 2.63 -7.48 -16.30
N PHE A 137 2.22 -6.22 -16.30
CA PHE A 137 1.18 -5.73 -17.21
C PHE A 137 1.61 -5.77 -18.68
N TYR A 138 2.87 -5.43 -18.98
CA TYR A 138 3.40 -5.46 -20.34
C TYR A 138 3.31 -6.87 -20.97
N ILE A 139 3.87 -7.89 -20.30
CA ILE A 139 3.85 -9.27 -20.80
C ILE A 139 2.42 -9.80 -20.93
N LYS A 140 1.54 -9.50 -19.97
CA LYS A 140 0.12 -9.89 -20.06
C LYS A 140 -0.58 -9.22 -21.25
N LYS A 141 -0.30 -7.94 -21.51
CA LYS A 141 -0.85 -7.22 -22.67
C LYS A 141 -0.42 -7.90 -23.97
N LEU A 142 0.88 -8.19 -24.14
CA LEU A 142 1.38 -8.89 -25.34
C LEU A 142 0.73 -10.25 -25.51
N GLN A 143 0.59 -11.02 -24.41
CA GLN A 143 -0.04 -12.34 -24.45
C GLN A 143 -1.50 -12.25 -24.94
N THR A 144 -2.27 -11.28 -24.43
CA THR A 144 -3.65 -11.05 -24.88
C THR A 144 -3.72 -10.61 -26.33
N GLU A 145 -2.86 -9.70 -26.79
CA GLU A 145 -2.85 -9.26 -28.18
C GLU A 145 -2.50 -10.40 -29.16
N VAL A 146 -1.52 -11.23 -28.82
CA VAL A 146 -1.15 -12.40 -29.65
C VAL A 146 -2.23 -13.48 -29.61
N GLU A 147 -2.91 -13.66 -28.47
CA GLU A 147 -4.05 -14.57 -28.37
C GLU A 147 -5.20 -14.15 -29.27
N THR A 148 -5.59 -12.87 -29.25
CA THR A 148 -6.62 -12.33 -30.16
C THR A 148 -6.23 -12.51 -31.63
N LEU A 149 -4.94 -12.29 -31.97
CA LEU A 149 -4.44 -12.54 -33.33
C LEU A 149 -4.50 -14.03 -33.71
N THR A 150 -4.20 -14.93 -32.78
CA THR A 150 -4.25 -16.38 -33.00
C THR A 150 -5.68 -16.87 -33.24
N GLU A 151 -6.65 -16.29 -32.54
CA GLU A 151 -8.07 -16.62 -32.70
C GLU A 151 -8.66 -16.10 -34.02
N ALA A 152 -8.21 -14.92 -34.47
CA ALA A 152 -8.63 -14.33 -35.74
C ALA A 152 -8.00 -14.98 -36.99
N GLU A 153 -6.92 -15.75 -36.82
CA GLU A 153 -6.21 -16.38 -37.93
C GLU A 153 -6.89 -17.66 -38.42
N THR A 154 -7.10 -17.75 -39.73
CA THR A 154 -7.69 -18.94 -40.39
C THR A 154 -6.62 -19.88 -40.95
N ASP A 155 -5.44 -19.36 -41.31
CA ASP A 155 -4.32 -20.16 -41.81
C ASP A 155 -3.66 -21.01 -40.71
N THR A 156 -3.64 -22.33 -40.90
CA THR A 156 -3.14 -23.30 -39.92
C THR A 156 -1.66 -23.11 -39.60
N ALA A 157 -0.84 -22.77 -40.60
CA ALA A 157 0.61 -22.59 -40.42
C ALA A 157 0.91 -21.33 -39.59
N THR A 158 0.27 -20.21 -39.92
CA THR A 158 0.41 -18.94 -39.20
C THR A 158 -0.16 -19.05 -37.78
N LYS A 159 -1.30 -19.74 -37.61
CA LYS A 159 -1.89 -19.99 -36.29
C LYS A 159 -0.97 -20.78 -35.37
N SER A 160 -0.28 -21.80 -35.89
CA SER A 160 0.72 -22.56 -35.14
C SER A 160 1.90 -21.66 -34.71
N ALA A 161 2.41 -20.82 -35.61
CA ALA A 161 3.49 -19.89 -35.31
C ALA A 161 3.10 -18.83 -34.25
N LEU A 162 1.86 -18.34 -34.27
CA LEU A 162 1.34 -17.42 -33.26
C LEU A 162 1.15 -18.11 -31.90
N ALA A 163 0.73 -19.37 -31.87
CA ALA A 163 0.63 -20.15 -30.64
C ALA A 163 2.01 -20.34 -29.97
N GLN A 164 3.04 -20.62 -30.76
CA GLN A 164 4.43 -20.68 -30.26
C GLN A 164 4.91 -19.33 -29.74
N LEU A 165 4.59 -18.24 -30.44
CA LEU A 165 4.93 -16.88 -29.99
C LEU A 165 4.24 -16.55 -28.65
N LYS A 166 2.95 -16.89 -28.51
CA LYS A 166 2.20 -16.74 -27.25
C LYS A 166 2.86 -17.50 -26.11
N GLU A 167 3.28 -18.75 -26.36
CA GLU A 167 3.98 -19.56 -25.36
C GLU A 167 5.33 -18.94 -24.96
N LYS A 168 6.09 -18.44 -25.94
CA LYS A 168 7.36 -17.74 -25.68
C LYS A 168 7.16 -16.48 -24.83
N ILE A 169 6.11 -15.69 -25.10
CA ILE A 169 5.76 -14.52 -24.29
C ILE A 169 5.36 -14.95 -22.87
N ARG A 170 4.60 -16.03 -22.72
CA ARG A 170 4.18 -16.57 -21.42
C ARG A 170 5.37 -16.96 -20.53
N TYR A 171 6.43 -17.50 -21.11
CA TYR A 171 7.66 -17.88 -20.40
C TYR A 171 8.73 -16.78 -20.37
N SER A 172 8.45 -15.60 -20.94
CA SER A 172 9.38 -14.48 -20.91
C SER A 172 9.41 -13.82 -19.54
N ASP A 173 10.55 -13.21 -19.21
CA ASP A 173 10.72 -12.54 -17.92
C ASP A 173 9.77 -11.33 -17.80
N PRO A 174 8.95 -11.20 -16.75
CA PRO A 174 8.04 -10.06 -16.60
C PRO A 174 8.78 -8.72 -16.41
N MET A 175 10.10 -8.68 -16.25
CA MET A 175 10.86 -7.45 -16.04
C MET A 175 10.77 -6.47 -17.22
N SER A 176 10.12 -5.32 -17.03
CA SER A 176 10.17 -4.13 -17.88
C SER A 176 10.96 -3.00 -17.17
N THR A 177 11.83 -2.28 -17.90
CA THR A 177 12.63 -1.14 -17.41
C THR A 177 12.86 -0.13 -18.55
N GLU A 178 13.23 1.10 -18.22
CA GLU A 178 13.54 2.13 -19.23
C GLU A 178 14.68 1.73 -20.18
N GLN A 179 15.63 0.92 -19.72
CA GLN A 179 16.78 0.48 -20.51
C GLN A 179 16.42 -0.53 -21.62
N ILE A 180 15.24 -1.14 -21.52
CA ILE A 180 14.71 -2.07 -22.54
C ILE A 180 13.42 -1.53 -23.18
N ALA A 181 12.99 -0.31 -22.83
CA ALA A 181 11.77 0.31 -23.34
C ALA A 181 11.79 0.41 -24.88
N ASP A 182 12.94 0.77 -25.45
CA ASP A 182 13.11 0.84 -26.90
C ASP A 182 12.79 -0.49 -27.61
N ILE A 183 13.29 -1.62 -27.10
CA ILE A 183 12.95 -2.95 -27.67
C ILE A 183 11.49 -3.30 -27.38
N GLU A 184 10.97 -2.96 -26.21
CA GLU A 184 9.57 -3.21 -25.87
C GLU A 184 8.60 -2.43 -26.77
N ASP A 185 8.97 -1.22 -27.18
CA ASP A 185 8.25 -0.39 -28.15
C ASP A 185 8.35 -0.97 -29.56
N GLN A 186 9.54 -1.43 -29.97
CA GLN A 186 9.72 -2.14 -31.25
C GLN A 186 8.87 -3.42 -31.33
N ILE A 187 8.84 -4.23 -30.26
CA ILE A 187 7.99 -5.42 -30.17
C ILE A 187 6.50 -5.04 -30.28
N THR A 188 6.08 -3.98 -29.58
CA THR A 188 4.69 -3.50 -29.60
C THR A 188 4.29 -3.02 -31.00
N ALA A 189 5.16 -2.26 -31.66
CA ALA A 189 4.96 -1.81 -33.04
C ALA A 189 4.82 -2.99 -34.01
N LYS A 190 5.70 -3.99 -33.88
CA LYS A 190 5.69 -5.20 -34.71
C LYS A 190 4.46 -6.07 -34.51
N ILE A 191 3.94 -6.19 -33.29
CA ILE A 191 2.63 -6.85 -33.04
C ILE A 191 1.48 -6.03 -33.64
N GLY A 192 1.59 -4.69 -33.67
CA GLY A 192 0.68 -3.82 -34.39
C GLY A 192 0.68 -4.11 -35.90
N GLU A 193 1.87 -4.18 -36.52
CA GLU A 193 2.06 -4.52 -37.93
C GLU A 193 1.49 -5.91 -38.28
N LEU A 194 1.64 -6.88 -37.38
CA LEU A 194 1.15 -8.24 -37.53
C LEU A 194 -0.38 -8.32 -37.75
N LYS A 195 -1.16 -7.33 -37.24
CA LYS A 195 -2.62 -7.26 -37.43
C LYS A 195 -3.04 -7.04 -38.88
N SER A 196 -2.21 -6.36 -39.68
CA SER A 196 -2.57 -5.94 -41.04
C SER A 196 -1.61 -6.47 -42.11
N ALA A 197 -0.59 -7.22 -41.71
CA ALA A 197 0.43 -7.71 -42.63
C ALA A 197 -0.03 -8.89 -43.48
N THR A 198 0.35 -8.86 -44.75
CA THR A 198 0.17 -9.97 -45.70
C THR A 198 1.20 -11.09 -45.49
N ASN A 199 2.41 -10.75 -45.02
CA ASN A 199 3.47 -11.72 -44.72
C ASN A 199 3.71 -11.84 -43.21
N LYS A 200 2.78 -12.53 -42.54
CA LYS A 200 2.78 -12.70 -41.07
C LYS A 200 3.95 -13.57 -40.58
N ALA A 201 4.37 -14.57 -41.37
CA ALA A 201 5.46 -15.47 -41.03
C ALA A 201 6.79 -14.73 -40.80
N LYS A 202 7.11 -13.75 -41.66
CA LYS A 202 8.32 -12.93 -41.51
C LYS A 202 8.30 -12.10 -40.23
N ILE A 203 7.16 -11.47 -39.92
CA ILE A 203 7.00 -10.64 -38.73
C ILE A 203 7.07 -11.47 -37.45
N ILE A 204 6.51 -12.69 -37.45
CA ILE A 204 6.62 -13.60 -36.30
C ILE A 204 8.08 -14.01 -36.06
N ALA A 205 8.87 -14.23 -37.11
CA ALA A 205 10.30 -14.52 -36.99
C ALA A 205 11.07 -13.32 -36.40
N GLU A 206 10.80 -12.10 -36.85
CA GLU A 206 11.38 -10.86 -36.30
C GLU A 206 10.99 -10.68 -34.82
N LEU A 207 9.73 -10.89 -34.46
CA LEU A 207 9.23 -10.83 -33.08
C LEU A 207 9.94 -11.83 -32.17
N ASN A 208 10.18 -13.05 -32.66
CA ASN A 208 10.93 -14.05 -31.91
C ASN A 208 12.35 -13.61 -31.59
N LEU A 209 13.04 -12.97 -32.54
CA LEU A 209 14.39 -12.44 -32.33
C LEU A 209 14.40 -11.27 -31.34
N LEU A 210 13.45 -10.33 -31.47
CA LEU A 210 13.33 -9.19 -30.55
C LEU A 210 13.03 -9.66 -29.12
N LEU A 211 12.17 -10.67 -28.94
CA LEU A 211 11.91 -11.26 -27.63
C LEU A 211 13.16 -11.93 -27.03
N ASP A 212 13.99 -12.59 -27.85
CA ASP A 212 15.25 -13.17 -27.38
C ASP A 212 16.26 -12.09 -26.99
N GLU A 213 16.39 -11.04 -27.80
CA GLU A 213 17.26 -9.90 -27.47
C GLU A 213 16.82 -9.24 -26.17
N ARG A 214 15.52 -8.97 -26.02
CA ARG A 214 14.92 -8.43 -24.80
C ARG A 214 15.24 -9.31 -23.59
N ASN A 215 15.01 -10.62 -23.68
CA ASN A 215 15.27 -11.57 -22.59
C ASN A 215 16.77 -11.67 -22.25
N ARG A 216 17.66 -11.57 -23.23
CA ARG A 216 19.11 -11.49 -23.00
C ARG A 216 19.51 -10.20 -22.29
N LYS A 217 18.99 -9.05 -22.72
CA LYS A 217 19.25 -7.77 -22.04
C LYS A 217 18.75 -7.80 -20.60
N ILE A 218 17.57 -8.37 -20.34
CA ILE A 218 17.09 -8.54 -18.97
C ILE A 218 18.03 -9.39 -18.12
N LYS A 219 18.61 -10.45 -18.70
CA LYS A 219 19.59 -11.29 -17.99
C LYS A 219 20.85 -10.52 -17.59
N ILE A 220 21.26 -9.52 -18.37
CA ILE A 220 22.40 -8.63 -18.07
C ILE A 220 22.04 -7.62 -16.97
N LEU A 221 20.78 -7.21 -16.89
CA LEU A 221 20.29 -6.22 -15.92
C LEU A 221 19.91 -6.81 -14.55
N LYS A 222 19.99 -8.12 -14.37
CA LYS A 222 19.77 -8.82 -13.09
C LYS A 222 21.04 -8.83 -12.25
#